data_AF-A0A4Q0RVF3-F1
#
_entry.id   AF-A0A4Q0RVF3-F1
#
_cell.length_a   1.000
_cell.length_b   1.000
_cell.length_c   1.000
_cell.angle_alpha   90.00
_cell.angle_beta   90.00
_cell.angle_gamma   90.00
#
_symmetry.space_group_name_H-M   'P 1'
#
loop_
_entity.id
_entity.type
_entity.pdbx_description
1 polymer ?
#
loop_
_entity_poly.entity_id
_entity_poly.type
_entity_poly.pdbx_seq_one_letter_code
_entity_poly.pdbx_strand_id
1 'polypeptide(L)' 'MKSNKTPLMPNAPAQQVTRANQAWAVDHTLLDLSQRIFVRLVTDVGTRLPLSATLTSVSPTSAPE' A
#
# COMPACT_ATOMS: atom_id res chain seq x y z
N MET A 1 49.26 -17.82 15.28
CA MET A 1 48.32 -17.26 14.27
C MET A 1 47.00 -16.98 14.97
N LYS A 2 46.56 -15.72 15.05
CA LYS A 2 45.31 -15.34 15.74
C LYS A 2 44.13 -15.56 14.78
N SER A 3 43.19 -16.43 15.16
CA SER A 3 41.96 -16.70 14.42
C SER A 3 40.98 -15.54 14.63
N ASN A 4 40.74 -14.73 13.60
CA ASN A 4 39.66 -13.75 13.60
C ASN A 4 38.33 -14.49 13.44
N LYS A 5 37.65 -14.77 14.56
CA LYS A 5 36.24 -15.16 14.54
C LYS A 5 35.40 -13.90 14.40
N THR A 6 34.95 -13.62 13.18
CA THR A 6 33.87 -12.67 12.94
C THR A 6 32.59 -13.25 13.56
N PRO A 7 31.91 -12.56 14.50
CA PRO A 7 30.65 -13.06 15.01
C PRO A 7 29.58 -12.87 13.93
N LEU A 8 29.14 -13.96 13.30
CA LEU A 8 27.88 -13.96 12.55
C LEU A 8 26.75 -13.72 13.56
N MET A 9 26.16 -12.53 13.54
CA MET A 9 24.92 -12.27 14.27
C MET A 9 23.78 -13.05 13.60
N PRO A 10 23.13 -14.04 14.25
CA PRO A 10 22.17 -14.93 13.59
C PRO A 10 20.82 -14.29 13.25
N ASN A 11 20.54 -13.08 13.73
CA ASN A 11 19.17 -12.55 13.84
C ASN A 11 19.02 -11.10 13.34
N ALA A 12 19.81 -10.65 12.37
CA ALA A 12 19.42 -9.44 11.66
C ALA A 12 18.10 -9.76 10.92
N PRO A 13 16.99 -9.02 11.15
CA PRO A 13 15.77 -9.24 10.39
C PRO A 13 16.13 -9.11 8.90
N ALA A 14 15.87 -10.17 8.14
CA ALA A 14 16.07 -10.12 6.69
C ALA A 14 15.16 -9.00 6.18
N GLN A 15 15.76 -7.86 5.82
CA GLN A 15 15.03 -6.75 5.24
C GLN A 15 14.60 -7.22 3.84
N GLN A 16 13.40 -7.80 3.78
CA GLN A 16 12.90 -8.44 2.57
C GLN A 16 12.48 -7.32 1.62
N VAL A 17 13.39 -6.95 0.72
CA VAL A 17 13.13 -5.92 -0.30
C VAL A 17 12.10 -6.48 -1.27
N THR A 18 10.89 -5.92 -1.23
CA THR A 18 9.85 -6.20 -2.23
C THR A 18 10.26 -5.58 -3.55
N ARG A 19 10.35 -6.37 -4.62
CA ARG A 19 10.63 -5.84 -5.97
C ARG A 19 9.42 -5.05 -6.48
N ALA A 20 9.66 -4.15 -7.43
CA ALA A 20 8.59 -3.43 -8.10
C ALA A 20 7.58 -4.40 -8.71
N ASN A 21 6.29 -4.13 -8.52
CA ASN A 21 5.16 -4.95 -8.97
C ASN A 21 5.11 -6.38 -8.44
N GLN A 22 5.87 -6.70 -7.39
CA GLN A 22 5.80 -8.01 -6.74
C GLN A 22 4.61 -8.10 -5.76
N ALA A 23 4.19 -6.97 -5.18
CA ALA A 23 3.05 -6.90 -4.26
C ALA A 23 2.37 -5.53 -4.35
N TRP A 24 1.06 -5.50 -4.13
CA TRP A 24 0.25 -4.28 -4.20
C TRP A 24 -0.56 -4.07 -2.93
N ALA A 25 -0.62 -2.82 -2.49
CA ALA A 25 -1.58 -2.36 -1.49
C ALA A 25 -2.81 -1.79 -2.20
N VAL A 26 -4.00 -2.06 -1.65
CA VAL A 26 -5.26 -1.52 -2.14
C VAL A 26 -5.93 -0.75 -1.01
N ASP A 27 -5.96 0.57 -1.15
CA ASP A 27 -6.55 1.47 -0.19
C ASP A 27 -7.90 1.99 -0.70
N HIS A 28 -8.84 2.16 0.23
CA HIS A 28 -10.15 2.72 -0.06
C HIS A 28 -10.35 3.98 0.78
N THR A 29 -10.81 5.05 0.15
CA THR A 29 -11.09 6.31 0.85
C THR A 29 -12.38 6.92 0.34
N LEU A 30 -13.08 7.65 1.21
CA LEU A 30 -14.25 8.44 0.83
C LEU A 30 -13.86 9.91 0.90
N LEU A 31 -13.99 10.62 -0.22
CA LEU A 31 -13.85 12.07 -0.27
C LEU A 31 -15.24 12.69 -0.07
N ASP A 32 -15.37 13.50 0.96
CA ASP A 32 -16.59 14.25 1.26
C ASP A 32 -16.52 15.62 0.59
N LEU A 33 -16.90 15.65 -0.69
CA LEU A 33 -17.03 16.86 -1.51
C LEU A 33 -18.52 17.16 -1.73
N SER A 34 -18.85 18.04 -2.69
CA SER A 34 -20.26 18.31 -3.06
C SER A 34 -21.02 17.06 -3.51
N GLN A 35 -20.29 16.07 -4.03
CA GLN A 35 -20.73 14.69 -4.18
C GLN A 35 -19.77 13.82 -3.37
N ARG A 36 -20.29 12.77 -2.72
CA ARG A 36 -19.42 11.78 -2.08
C ARG A 36 -18.71 11.00 -3.17
N ILE A 37 -17.38 10.91 -3.11
CA ILE A 37 -16.59 10.15 -4.08
C ILE A 37 -15.87 9.03 -3.35
N PHE A 38 -16.13 7.80 -3.74
CA PHE A 38 -15.37 6.65 -3.30
C PHE A 38 -14.14 6.47 -4.19
N VAL A 39 -12.96 6.39 -3.59
CA VAL A 39 -11.69 6.21 -4.28
C VAL A 39 -11.11 4.87 -3.90
N ARG A 40 -10.75 4.08 -4.91
CA ARG A 40 -9.91 2.89 -4.75
C ARG A 40 -8.54 3.17 -5.35
N LEU A 41 -7.50 3.17 -4.53
CA LEU A 41 -6.12 3.40 -4.92
C LEU A 41 -5.35 2.07 -4.89
N VAL A 42 -4.58 1.80 -5.95
CA VAL A 42 -3.65 0.67 -6.00
C VAL A 42 -2.23 1.21 -6.00
N THR A 43 -1.41 0.76 -5.05
CA THR A 43 -0.04 1.24 -4.86
C THR A 43 0.92 0.04 -4.91
N ASP A 44 2.04 0.19 -5.61
CA ASP A 44 3.12 -0.81 -5.57
C ASP A 44 3.81 -0.77 -4.20
N VAL A 45 3.87 -1.91 -3.51
CA VAL A 45 4.49 -1.99 -2.18
C VAL A 45 6.00 -1.75 -2.26
N GLY A 46 6.63 -2.23 -3.34
CA GLY A 46 8.08 -2.13 -3.52
C GLY A 46 8.56 -0.69 -3.72
N THR A 47 7.88 0.07 -4.58
CA THR A 47 8.26 1.44 -4.93
C THR A 47 7.48 2.52 -4.17
N ARG A 48 6.38 2.17 -3.51
CA ARG A 48 5.40 3.09 -2.90
C ARG A 48 4.77 4.07 -3.89
N LEU A 49 4.83 3.77 -5.19
CA LEU A 49 4.23 4.59 -6.23
C LEU A 49 2.79 4.15 -6.52
N PRO A 50 1.86 5.09 -6.76
CA PRO A 50 0.52 4.75 -7.19
C PRO A 50 0.57 4.14 -8.60
N LEU A 51 -0.11 3.01 -8.78
CA LEU A 51 -0.24 2.33 -10.06
C LEU A 51 -1.54 2.72 -10.77
N SER A 52 -2.63 2.85 -10.02
CA SER A 52 -3.92 3.30 -10.55
C SER A 52 -4.84 3.84 -9.45
N ALA A 53 -5.80 4.67 -9.85
CA ALA A 53 -6.89 5.14 -9.00
C ALA A 53 -8.22 5.01 -9.75
N THR A 54 -9.25 4.51 -9.09
CA THR A 54 -10.62 4.46 -9.61
C THR A 54 -11.52 5.32 -8.73
N LEU A 55 -12.30 6.20 -9.35
CA LEU A 55 -13.22 7.11 -8.67
C LEU A 55 -14.65 6.73 -9.03
N THR A 56 -15.49 6.59 -8.02
CA THR A 56 -16.92 6.34 -8.17
C THR A 56 -17.69 7.43 -7.45
N SER A 57 -18.50 8.19 -8.18
CA SER A 57 -19.44 9.13 -7.55
C SER A 57 -20.55 8.33 -6.87
N VAL A 58 -20.80 8.62 -5.60
CA VAL A 58 -21.85 8.01 -4.79
C VAL A 58 -22.91 9.09 -4.57
N SER A 59 -23.96 9.05 -5.39
CA SER A 59 -25.14 9.87 -5.12
C SER A 59 -25.77 9.39 -3.82
N PRO A 60 -26.13 10.28 -2.88
CA PRO A 60 -26.96 9.88 -1.76
C PRO A 60 -28.28 9.35 -2.34
N THR A 61 -28.51 8.05 -2.22
CA THR A 61 -29.83 7.48 -2.47
C THR A 61 -30.79 8.20 -1.53
N SER A 62 -31.73 8.96 -2.07
CA SER A 62 -32.86 9.48 -1.30
C SER A 62 -33.51 8.27 -0.63
N ALA A 63 -33.40 8.17 0.69
CA ALA A 63 -34.10 7.15 1.45
C ALA A 63 -35.60 7.23 1.10
N PRO A 64 -36.30 6.09 0.92
CA PRO A 64 -37.74 6.14 0.76
C PRO A 64 -38.35 6.65 2.07
N GLU A 65 -39.14 7.73 1.99
CA GLU A 65 -40.04 8.19 3.05
C GLU A 65 -41.16 7.16 3.32
#